data_AF-A0A839BWW9-F1
#
_entry.id   AF-A0A839BWW9-F1
#
_cell.length_a   1.000
_cell.length_b   1.000
_cell.length_c   1.000
_cell.angle_alpha   90.00
_cell.angle_beta   90.00
_cell.angle_gamma   90.00
#
_symmetry.space_group_name_H-M   'P 1'
#
loop_
_entity.id
_entity.type
_entity.pdbx_description
1 polymer ?
#
loop_
_entity_poly.entity_id
_entity_poly.type
_entity_poly.pdbx_seq_one_letter_code
_entity_poly.pdbx_strand_id
1 'polypeptide(L)'
;MAKPVLFDFSNATSSEIVAAIDAKITTAQNLHAFRTRMGGAKKADKLYPATREALNIIKRLRQQAKDAKIIRDILKPYSAELAKGRDVMEIIEPVLSAWRVYYASHGIGLMNEQILLLKMIESGGELEGITGKAIPELTTTE
;
A
#
# COMPACT_ATOMS: atom_id res chain seq x y z
N MET A 1 7.37 40.18 -3.07
CA MET A 1 6.72 38.86 -2.93
C MET A 1 6.01 38.83 -1.59
N ALA A 2 4.69 38.64 -1.56
CA ALA A 2 3.93 38.62 -0.30
C ALA A 2 4.39 37.44 0.57
N LYS A 3 4.58 37.66 1.88
CA LYS A 3 4.85 36.58 2.83
C LYS A 3 3.72 35.55 2.71
N PRO A 4 4.01 34.24 2.54
CA PRO A 4 2.97 33.23 2.52
C PRO A 4 2.19 33.31 3.84
N VAL A 5 0.87 33.37 3.75
CA VAL A 5 -0.03 33.37 4.91
C VAL A 5 0.31 32.14 5.74
N LEU A 6 0.73 32.36 6.99
CA LEU A 6 1.01 31.28 7.92
C LEU A 6 -0.31 30.58 8.23
N PHE A 7 -0.44 29.33 7.79
CA PHE A 7 -1.59 28.48 8.13
C PHE A 7 -1.73 28.39 9.66
N ASP A 8 -2.92 28.67 10.17
CA ASP A 8 -3.20 28.63 11.60
C ASP A 8 -3.56 27.21 12.06
N PHE A 9 -2.59 26.53 12.66
CA PHE A 9 -2.77 25.19 13.21
C PHE A 9 -3.53 25.15 14.54
N SER A 10 -3.77 26.30 15.19
CA SER A 10 -4.40 26.35 16.51
C SER A 10 -5.91 26.12 16.47
N ASN A 11 -6.55 26.54 15.37
CA ASN A 11 -8.00 26.48 15.19
C ASN A 11 -8.46 25.52 14.07
N ALA A 12 -7.53 25.00 13.28
CA ALA A 12 -7.84 24.11 12.17
C ALA A 12 -8.19 22.69 12.62
N THR A 13 -9.17 22.09 11.95
CA THR A 13 -9.49 20.66 12.08
C THR A 13 -8.40 19.79 11.45
N SER A 14 -8.37 18.51 11.82
CA SER A 14 -7.41 17.57 11.27
C SER A 14 -7.53 17.41 9.74
N SER A 15 -8.75 17.51 9.19
CA SER A 15 -9.00 17.50 7.75
C SER A 15 -8.48 18.75 7.05
N GLU A 16 -8.70 19.94 7.60
CA GLU A 16 -8.20 21.20 7.03
C GLU A 16 -6.67 21.26 7.03
N ILE A 17 -6.04 20.76 8.11
CA ILE A 17 -4.57 20.67 8.19
C ILE A 17 -4.03 19.75 7.09
N VAL A 18 -4.65 18.58 6.88
CA VAL A 18 -4.26 17.64 5.82
C VAL A 18 -4.45 18.28 4.45
N ALA A 19 -5.61 18.87 4.19
CA ALA A 19 -5.93 19.52 2.93
C ALA A 19 -4.97 20.68 2.62
N ALA A 20 -4.60 21.49 3.61
CA ALA A 20 -3.64 22.58 3.46
C ALA A 20 -2.21 22.08 3.16
N ILE A 21 -1.84 20.91 3.70
CA ILE A 21 -0.56 20.26 3.38
C ILE A 21 -0.58 19.71 1.95
N ASP A 22 -1.67 19.07 1.54
CA ASP A 22 -1.83 18.53 0.19
C ASP A 22 -1.88 19.65 -0.87
N ALA A 23 -2.57 20.76 -0.56
CA ALA A 23 -2.62 21.96 -1.39
C ALA A 23 -1.32 22.79 -1.38
N LYS A 24 -0.28 22.34 -0.65
CA LYS A 24 1.02 23.03 -0.50
C LYS A 24 0.91 24.44 0.12
N ILE A 25 -0.16 24.72 0.84
CA ILE A 25 -0.36 25.96 1.61
C ILE A 25 0.55 25.94 2.85
N THR A 26 0.75 24.75 3.43
CA THR A 26 1.72 24.52 4.51
C THR A 26 2.40 23.17 4.36
N THR A 27 3.24 22.77 5.31
CA THR A 27 3.99 21.51 5.26
C THR A 27 3.84 20.73 6.56
N ALA A 28 4.05 19.40 6.50
CA ALA A 28 4.14 18.58 7.70
C ALA A 28 5.29 19.03 8.63
N GLN A 29 6.38 19.59 8.09
CA GLN A 29 7.46 20.15 8.89
C GLN A 29 7.00 21.38 9.68
N ASN A 30 6.17 22.24 9.08
CA ASN A 30 5.57 23.39 9.77
C ASN A 30 4.63 22.94 10.89
N LEU A 31 3.86 21.87 10.66
CA LEU A 31 3.01 21.25 11.69
C LEU A 31 3.86 20.70 12.86
N HIS A 32 4.97 20.02 12.57
CA HIS A 32 5.91 19.58 13.61
C HIS A 32 6.52 20.77 14.37
N ALA A 33 6.96 21.82 13.66
CA ALA A 33 7.53 23.01 14.26
C ALA A 33 6.51 23.79 15.12
N PHE A 34 5.24 23.82 14.72
CA PHE A 34 4.15 24.37 15.54
C PHE A 34 4.01 23.59 16.84
N ARG A 35 3.92 22.25 16.76
CA ARG A 35 3.79 21.38 17.94
C ARG A 35 4.98 21.51 18.89
N THR A 36 6.20 21.67 18.37
CA THR A 36 7.40 21.96 19.20
C THR A 36 7.27 23.30 19.91
N ARG A 37 6.85 24.36 19.21
CA ARG A 37 6.64 25.71 19.80
C ARG A 37 5.57 25.73 20.89
N MET A 38 4.57 24.85 20.81
CA MET A 38 3.52 24.72 21.83
C MET A 38 3.96 23.95 23.10
N GLY A 39 5.26 23.70 23.27
CA GLY A 39 5.84 23.00 24.42
C GLY A 39 6.00 21.50 24.19
N GLY A 40 6.18 21.08 22.93
CA GLY A 40 6.46 19.70 22.56
C GLY A 40 5.23 18.82 22.41
N ALA A 41 5.45 17.58 21.96
CA ALA A 41 4.39 16.67 21.53
C ALA A 41 3.31 16.42 22.59
N LYS A 42 3.69 16.17 23.85
CA LYS A 42 2.72 15.89 24.93
C LYS A 42 1.80 17.08 25.21
N LYS A 43 2.33 18.31 25.22
CA LYS A 43 1.55 19.52 25.49
C LYS A 43 0.68 19.89 24.29
N ALA A 44 1.22 19.76 23.08
CA ALA A 44 0.49 19.98 21.84
C ALA A 44 -0.65 18.96 21.64
N ASP A 45 -0.48 17.70 22.07
CA ASP A 45 -1.55 16.69 22.01
C ASP A 45 -2.75 17.05 22.89
N LYS A 46 -2.50 17.67 24.04
CA LYS A 46 -3.55 18.10 24.97
C LYS A 46 -4.25 19.37 24.50
N LEU A 47 -3.49 20.35 24.00
CA LEU A 47 -4.03 21.66 23.62
C LEU A 47 -4.56 21.70 22.18
N TYR A 48 -3.99 20.91 21.28
CA TYR A 48 -4.28 20.91 19.84
C TYR A 48 -4.39 19.47 19.30
N PRO A 49 -5.36 18.67 19.75
CA PRO A 49 -5.48 17.24 19.39
C PRO A 49 -5.58 17.02 17.87
N ALA A 50 -6.25 17.92 17.15
CA ALA A 50 -6.38 17.90 15.69
C ALA A 50 -5.02 17.83 14.96
N THR A 51 -3.95 18.39 15.54
CA THR A 51 -2.60 18.35 14.96
C THR A 51 -1.98 16.95 14.99
N ARG A 52 -2.29 16.15 16.02
CA ARG A 52 -1.84 14.75 16.11
C ARG A 52 -2.62 13.87 15.14
N GLU A 53 -3.93 14.06 15.08
CA GLU A 53 -4.80 13.35 14.15
C GLU A 53 -4.37 13.60 12.70
N ALA A 54 -4.10 14.86 12.34
CA ALA A 54 -3.59 15.21 11.02
C ALA A 54 -2.27 14.49 10.71
N LEU A 55 -1.32 14.44 11.66
CA LEU A 55 -0.07 13.69 11.48
C LEU A 55 -0.31 12.19 11.25
N ASN A 56 -1.25 11.58 11.97
CA ASN A 56 -1.60 10.17 11.80
C ASN A 56 -2.22 9.90 10.42
N ILE A 57 -3.12 10.79 9.97
CA ILE A 57 -3.73 10.71 8.64
C ILE A 57 -2.64 10.84 7.57
N ILE A 58 -1.77 11.85 7.66
CA ILE A 58 -0.66 12.06 6.70
C ILE A 58 0.26 10.84 6.67
N LYS A 59 0.60 10.28 7.84
CA LYS A 59 1.44 9.08 7.93
C LYS A 59 0.78 7.90 7.20
N ARG A 60 -0.51 7.67 7.43
CA ARG A 60 -1.28 6.62 6.76
C ARG A 60 -1.32 6.82 5.24
N LEU A 61 -1.64 8.03 4.77
CA LEU A 61 -1.71 8.37 3.35
C LEU A 61 -0.35 8.19 2.66
N ARG A 62 0.75 8.60 3.31
CA ARG A 62 2.11 8.37 2.79
C ARG A 62 2.45 6.90 2.68
N GLN A 63 2.07 6.10 3.68
CA GLN A 63 2.29 4.66 3.65
C GLN A 63 1.49 4.02 2.50
N GLN A 64 0.21 4.34 2.38
CA GLN A 64 -0.63 3.87 1.27
C GLN A 64 -0.06 4.26 -0.10
N ALA A 65 0.42 5.50 -0.26
CA ALA A 65 1.03 5.95 -1.50
C ALA A 65 2.34 5.20 -1.81
N LYS A 66 3.13 4.88 -0.78
CA LYS A 66 4.36 4.07 -0.92
C LYS A 66 4.01 2.64 -1.34
N ASP A 67 3.05 2.01 -0.69
CA ASP A 67 2.64 0.64 -1.00
C ASP A 67 2.06 0.55 -2.42
N ALA A 68 1.20 1.50 -2.80
CA ALA A 68 0.67 1.61 -4.16
C ALA A 68 1.77 1.87 -5.20
N LYS A 69 2.82 2.63 -4.85
CA LYS A 69 3.98 2.81 -5.74
C LYS A 69 4.74 1.51 -5.93
N ILE A 70 5.02 0.76 -4.86
CA ILE A 70 5.71 -0.53 -4.93
C ILE A 70 4.95 -1.49 -5.86
N ILE A 71 3.65 -1.63 -5.68
CA ILE A 71 2.80 -2.49 -6.53
C ILE A 71 2.88 -2.04 -8.00
N ARG A 72 2.75 -0.74 -8.26
CA ARG A 72 2.85 -0.21 -9.64
C ARG A 72 4.23 -0.46 -10.25
N ASP A 73 5.29 -0.29 -9.48
CA ASP A 73 6.66 -0.50 -9.96
C ASP A 73 6.90 -1.99 -10.30
N ILE A 74 6.37 -2.92 -9.50
CA ILE A 74 6.38 -4.36 -9.78
C ILE A 74 5.60 -4.67 -11.06
N LEU A 75 4.39 -4.12 -11.21
CA LEU A 75 3.51 -4.41 -12.34
C LEU A 75 3.90 -3.69 -13.63
N LYS A 76 4.69 -2.62 -13.56
CA LYS A 76 5.05 -1.76 -14.69
C LYS A 76 5.62 -2.53 -15.90
N PRO A 77 6.64 -3.39 -15.77
CA PRO A 77 7.16 -4.15 -16.91
C PRO A 77 6.10 -5.07 -17.54
N TYR A 78 5.31 -5.76 -16.71
CA TYR A 78 4.28 -6.69 -17.19
C TYR A 78 3.10 -5.98 -17.84
N SER A 79 2.71 -4.80 -17.31
CA SER A 79 1.69 -3.95 -17.92
C SER A 79 2.12 -3.48 -19.32
N ALA A 80 3.42 -3.23 -19.53
CA ALA A 80 3.95 -2.89 -20.84
C ALA A 80 3.92 -4.08 -21.82
N GLU A 81 4.13 -5.31 -21.35
CA GLU A 81 3.98 -6.52 -22.17
C GLU A 81 2.52 -6.78 -22.54
N LEU A 82 1.59 -6.62 -21.59
CA LEU A 82 0.16 -6.70 -21.84
C LEU A 82 -0.30 -5.65 -22.86
N ALA A 83 0.23 -4.42 -22.78
CA ALA A 83 -0.06 -3.37 -23.75
C ALA A 83 0.45 -3.67 -25.17
N LYS A 84 1.42 -4.59 -25.32
CA LYS A 84 1.86 -5.11 -26.62
C LYS A 84 0.98 -6.27 -27.13
N GLY A 85 -0.06 -6.66 -26.37
CA GLY A 85 -0.98 -7.74 -26.74
C GLY A 85 -0.49 -9.14 -26.37
N ARG A 86 0.55 -9.28 -25.54
CA ARG A 86 0.99 -10.60 -25.04
C ARG A 86 0.00 -11.17 -24.04
N ASP A 87 -0.17 -12.49 -24.08
CA ASP A 87 -1.05 -13.18 -23.14
C ASP A 87 -0.40 -13.34 -21.76
N VAL A 88 -1.21 -13.36 -20.70
CA VAL A 88 -0.73 -13.52 -19.32
C VAL A 88 0.04 -14.84 -19.16
N MET A 89 -0.44 -15.93 -19.74
CA MET A 89 0.22 -17.24 -19.66
C MET A 89 1.59 -17.20 -20.32
N GLU A 90 1.72 -16.54 -21.47
CA GLU A 90 3.01 -16.36 -22.14
C GLU A 90 4.00 -15.51 -21.33
N ILE A 91 3.50 -14.51 -20.59
CA ILE A 91 4.33 -13.66 -19.74
C ILE A 91 4.88 -14.46 -18.56
N ILE A 92 4.07 -15.34 -17.96
CA ILE A 92 4.44 -16.12 -16.76
C ILE A 92 5.01 -17.51 -17.07
N GLU A 93 4.98 -17.96 -18.32
CA GLU A 93 5.45 -19.29 -18.74
C GLU A 93 6.85 -19.67 -18.22
N PRO A 94 7.86 -18.76 -18.21
CA PRO A 94 9.17 -19.09 -17.65
C PRO A 94 9.11 -19.50 -16.17
N VAL A 95 8.21 -18.89 -15.39
CA VAL A 95 8.01 -19.21 -13.96
C VAL A 95 7.27 -20.52 -13.81
N LEU A 96 6.25 -20.77 -14.63
CA LEU A 96 5.51 -22.04 -14.64
C LEU A 96 6.44 -23.20 -15.00
N SER A 97 7.26 -23.04 -16.04
CA SER A 97 8.27 -24.01 -16.44
C SER A 97 9.26 -24.34 -15.31
N ALA A 98 9.75 -23.33 -14.57
CA ALA A 98 10.63 -23.55 -13.43
C ALA A 98 9.95 -24.36 -12.31
N TRP A 99 8.68 -24.04 -11.99
CA TRP A 99 7.91 -24.81 -11.02
C TRP A 99 7.66 -26.25 -11.47
N ARG A 100 7.38 -26.47 -12.76
CA ARG A 100 7.22 -27.83 -13.31
C ARG A 100 8.46 -28.68 -13.09
N VAL A 101 9.64 -28.14 -13.37
CA VAL A 101 10.91 -28.82 -13.13
C VAL A 101 11.11 -29.12 -11.64
N TYR A 102 10.81 -28.15 -10.78
CA TYR A 102 10.91 -28.32 -9.33
C TYR A 102 10.00 -29.45 -8.83
N TYR A 103 8.72 -29.47 -9.20
CA TYR A 103 7.82 -30.54 -8.74
C TYR A 103 8.17 -31.90 -9.35
N ALA A 104 8.62 -31.93 -10.61
CA ALA A 104 9.09 -33.15 -11.26
C ALA A 104 10.31 -33.75 -10.54
N SER A 105 11.22 -32.93 -10.01
CA SER A 105 12.35 -33.44 -9.21
C SER A 105 11.93 -34.07 -7.89
N HIS A 106 10.71 -33.81 -7.43
CA HIS A 106 10.09 -34.42 -6.26
C HIS A 106 9.13 -35.56 -6.63
N GLY A 107 9.12 -35.99 -7.90
CA GLY A 107 8.28 -37.08 -8.40
C GLY A 107 6.83 -36.68 -8.70
N ILE A 108 6.51 -35.38 -8.75
CA ILE A 108 5.16 -34.87 -8.97
C ILE A 108 5.08 -34.18 -10.33
N GLY A 109 4.36 -34.77 -11.28
CA GLY A 109 4.12 -34.17 -12.59
C GLY A 109 2.90 -33.26 -12.58
N LEU A 110 3.11 -31.93 -12.58
CA LEU A 110 2.02 -30.94 -12.63
C LEU A 110 1.95 -30.23 -13.99
N MET A 111 0.72 -29.95 -14.43
CA MET A 111 0.43 -29.04 -15.54
C MET A 111 0.48 -27.58 -15.07
N ASN A 112 0.57 -26.65 -16.03
CA ASN A 112 0.62 -25.21 -15.78
C ASN A 112 -0.57 -24.74 -14.94
N GLU A 113 -1.78 -25.22 -15.24
CA GLU A 113 -3.02 -24.89 -14.54
C GLU A 113 -3.00 -25.41 -13.09
N GLN A 114 -2.45 -26.61 -12.87
CA GLN A 114 -2.34 -27.19 -11.53
C GLN A 114 -1.33 -26.42 -10.66
N ILE A 115 -0.24 -25.94 -11.26
CA ILE A 115 0.72 -25.06 -10.57
C ILE A 115 0.06 -23.73 -10.23
N LEU A 116 -0.69 -23.14 -11.15
CA LEU A 116 -1.40 -21.88 -10.89
C LEU A 116 -2.39 -22.04 -9.74
N LEU A 117 -3.21 -23.09 -9.74
CA LEU A 117 -4.12 -23.39 -8.65
C LEU A 117 -3.38 -23.53 -7.32
N LEU A 118 -2.30 -24.31 -7.29
CA LEU A 118 -1.48 -24.50 -6.09
C LEU A 118 -0.92 -23.19 -5.56
N LYS A 119 -0.33 -22.36 -6.43
CA LYS A 119 0.25 -21.06 -6.03
C LYS A 119 -0.78 -20.05 -5.59
N MET A 120 -1.98 -20.08 -6.17
CA MET A 120 -3.08 -19.24 -5.72
C MET A 120 -3.63 -19.68 -4.37
N ILE A 121 -3.69 -20.98 -4.09
CA ILE A 121 -4.09 -21.52 -2.77
C ILE A 121 -3.04 -21.14 -1.70
N GLU A 122 -1.75 -21.34 -1.99
CA GLU A 122 -0.66 -20.93 -1.10
C GLU A 122 -0.74 -19.42 -0.79
N SER A 123 -0.90 -18.59 -1.82
CA SER A 123 -1.06 -17.13 -1.68
C SER A 123 -2.34 -16.75 -0.93
N GLY A 124 -3.42 -17.51 -1.10
CA GLY A 124 -4.65 -17.36 -0.33
C GLY A 124 -4.41 -17.51 1.17
N GLY A 125 -3.73 -18.60 1.59
CA GLY A 125 -3.38 -18.83 2.99
C GLY A 125 -2.46 -17.74 3.57
N GLU A 126 -1.49 -17.24 2.78
CA GLU A 126 -0.69 -16.08 3.18
C GLU A 126 -1.56 -14.83 3.41
N LEU A 127 -2.55 -14.59 2.55
CA LEU A 127 -3.45 -13.45 2.67
C LEU A 127 -4.35 -13.57 3.91
N GLU A 128 -4.82 -14.77 4.25
CA GLU A 128 -5.53 -15.01 5.52
C GLU A 128 -4.63 -14.69 6.71
N GLY A 129 -3.38 -15.15 6.69
CA GLY A 129 -2.41 -14.86 7.75
C GLY A 129 -2.15 -13.37 7.96
N ILE A 130 -2.14 -12.58 6.88
CA ILE A 130 -1.94 -11.12 6.93
C ILE A 130 -3.21 -10.40 7.39
N THR A 131 -4.39 -10.83 6.93
CA THR A 131 -5.64 -10.07 7.10
C THR A 131 -6.54 -10.56 8.22
N GLY A 132 -6.34 -11.79 8.70
CA GLY A 132 -7.22 -12.49 9.62
C GLY A 132 -8.59 -12.83 9.03
N LYS A 133 -8.77 -12.72 7.71
CA LYS A 133 -10.03 -13.01 7.02
C LYS A 133 -9.87 -14.28 6.20
N ALA A 134 -10.81 -15.21 6.36
CA ALA A 134 -10.84 -16.43 5.57
C ALA A 134 -11.12 -16.14 4.08
N ILE A 135 -10.43 -16.84 3.20
CA ILE A 135 -10.71 -16.92 1.77
C ILE A 135 -11.93 -17.83 1.59
N PRO A 136 -12.90 -17.45 0.74
CA PRO A 136 -14.03 -18.32 0.42
C PRO A 136 -13.57 -19.69 -0.08
N GLU A 137 -14.30 -20.73 0.28
CA GLU A 137 -14.07 -22.10 -0.20
C GLU A 137 -14.06 -22.11 -1.74
N LEU A 138 -12.96 -22.59 -2.33
CA LEU A 138 -12.77 -22.61 -3.78
C LEU A 138 -13.35 -23.87 -4.43
N THR A 139 -13.77 -24.83 -3.60
CA THR A 139 -14.45 -26.04 -4.03
C THR A 139 -15.96 -25.87 -3.94
N THR A 140 -16.70 -26.43 -4.90
CA THR A 140 -18.15 -26.55 -4.79
C THR A 140 -18.47 -27.78 -3.95
N THR A 141 -19.22 -27.61 -2.87
CA THR A 141 -19.86 -28.75 -2.19
C THR A 141 -20.95 -29.29 -3.10
N GLU A 142 -20.85 -30.56 -3.48
CA GLU A 142 -21.94 -31.33 -4.10
C GLU A 142 -23.14 -31.48 -3.15
#